data_AF-A0A3L7W3D4-F1
#
_entry.id   AF-A0A3L7W3D4-F1
#
_cell.length_a   1.000
_cell.length_b   1.000
_cell.length_c   1.000
_cell.angle_alpha   90.00
_cell.angle_beta   90.00
_cell.angle_gamma   90.00
#
_symmetry.space_group_name_H-M   'P 1'
#
loop_
_entity.id
_entity.type
_entity.pdbx_description
1 polymer ?
#
loop_
_entity_poly.entity_id
_entity_poly.type
_entity_poly.pdbx_seq_one_letter_code
_entity_poly.pdbx_strand_id
1 'polypeptide(L)'
;MRVEFIAQAGVKIHTAHGSILCDPWFNPAYYASWFPYPRNDLLDHAALGDTNYLYISHLHRDHFDPEWLAAYCRKDATVILPAYPLPELEEALRGLGFTSFIRTTSGVPVQHGGLTLVVESLTAPTDGPIGDSALLVDDGEERLLNLNDSRPTDPDRLLVQGPIDICLLQFSGAIWYPMVYELPAKAREALARKKRAAQLTRAARYVELIAPRVVIPSAGPPCFLDDELFRWNDIHDADDSIFPDQRFMVQRLTDEGHQAALMLPGSVGAFDAAGMFRVEHLSGVSSVQDVFANKETYLRRYAADWAPRIAAEKVSWSGPRSDLLPELKAWFEPLMALGPRVCDGIGATVRIATDDASILLDFPDRAVIADDGREVDFKFTIPRLLLDHLVRTRTDDWVNSLFLSMRFSAWRRGAYNDYLYTWFKCLSVARIQYAEGFYAENGPTEGTFDLSGWQVQRRCPHMKADLTRFGTSDGSTLTCSIHGWQWDLATGRCLTSDGHPLFARPQSDAARDAARDAAQLPPPGPDPLAGGPEGA
;
A
#
# COMPACT_ATOMS: atom_id res chain seq x y z
N MET A 1 0.59 3.71 -28.34
CA MET A 1 1.40 3.64 -27.09
C MET A 1 2.27 2.38 -27.03
N ARG A 2 3.34 2.40 -26.21
CA ARG A 2 4.19 1.23 -25.91
C ARG A 2 4.67 1.27 -24.45
N VAL A 3 4.61 0.14 -23.74
CA VAL A 3 4.98 0.02 -22.32
C VAL A 3 6.28 -0.77 -22.19
N GLU A 4 7.33 -0.14 -21.66
CA GLU A 4 8.58 -0.78 -21.28
C GLU A 4 8.55 -1.06 -19.77
N PHE A 5 8.62 -2.33 -19.39
CA PHE A 5 8.46 -2.76 -18.00
C PHE A 5 9.82 -2.79 -17.29
N ILE A 6 9.93 -2.15 -16.13
CA ILE A 6 11.17 -2.07 -15.37
C ILE A 6 11.21 -3.22 -14.35
N ALA A 7 10.32 -3.18 -13.36
CA ALA A 7 10.03 -4.23 -12.35
C ALA A 7 9.01 -3.65 -11.37
N GLN A 8 8.28 -4.51 -10.63
CA GLN A 8 7.30 -4.06 -9.63
C GLN A 8 6.29 -3.07 -10.28
N ALA A 9 6.19 -1.82 -9.84
CA ALA A 9 5.34 -0.76 -10.37
C ALA A 9 6.05 0.09 -11.42
N GLY A 10 7.37 -0.07 -11.54
CA GLY A 10 8.21 0.68 -12.45
C GLY A 10 7.90 0.36 -13.91
N VAL A 11 7.51 1.38 -14.66
CA VAL A 11 7.31 1.32 -16.11
C VAL A 11 7.76 2.60 -16.79
N LYS A 12 8.17 2.49 -18.05
CA LYS A 12 8.31 3.64 -18.96
C LYS A 12 7.27 3.54 -20.06
N ILE A 13 6.39 4.53 -20.12
CA ILE A 13 5.33 4.63 -21.12
C ILE A 13 5.85 5.48 -22.26
N HIS A 14 5.86 4.93 -23.47
CA HIS A 14 6.24 5.61 -24.70
C HIS A 14 4.99 5.96 -25.51
N THR A 15 4.85 7.22 -25.87
CA THR A 15 3.71 7.74 -26.65
C THR A 15 4.23 8.50 -27.88
N ALA A 16 3.33 8.88 -28.80
CA ALA A 16 3.67 9.81 -29.88
C ALA A 16 4.06 11.22 -29.37
N HIS A 17 3.74 11.52 -28.11
CA HIS A 17 3.86 12.83 -27.47
C HIS A 17 5.00 12.90 -26.44
N GLY A 18 5.83 11.85 -26.35
CA GLY A 18 6.95 11.75 -25.42
C GLY A 18 6.88 10.50 -24.54
N SER A 19 7.77 10.45 -23.55
CA SER A 19 7.84 9.34 -22.59
C SER A 19 7.55 9.78 -21.15
N ILE A 20 6.92 8.87 -20.40
CA ILE A 20 6.58 9.03 -18.98
C ILE A 20 7.25 7.90 -18.23
N LEU A 21 8.14 8.24 -17.30
CA LEU A 21 8.73 7.29 -16.37
C LEU A 21 7.87 7.26 -15.09
N CYS A 22 7.38 6.09 -14.72
CA CYS A 22 6.55 5.87 -13.55
C CYS A 22 7.30 5.00 -12.53
N ASP A 23 7.34 5.43 -11.27
CA ASP A 23 7.80 4.67 -10.09
C ASP A 23 9.10 3.85 -10.30
N PRO A 24 10.21 4.44 -10.77
CA PRO A 24 11.45 3.69 -10.99
C PRO A 24 12.09 3.28 -9.66
N TRP A 25 12.24 1.97 -9.44
CA TRP A 25 12.84 1.39 -8.23
C TRP A 25 13.94 0.38 -8.55
N PHE A 26 15.17 0.60 -8.05
CA PHE A 26 16.35 -0.22 -8.36
C PHE A 26 17.20 -0.58 -7.14
N ASN A 27 17.20 0.25 -6.10
CA ASN A 27 17.96 0.07 -4.88
C ASN A 27 17.16 -0.68 -3.80
N PRO A 28 17.80 -1.34 -2.82
CA PRO A 28 17.10 -1.96 -1.70
C PRO A 28 16.17 -0.98 -0.97
N ALA A 29 14.97 -1.45 -0.65
CA ALA A 29 14.02 -0.74 0.20
C ALA A 29 13.96 -1.35 1.61
N TYR A 30 13.45 -0.56 2.56
CA TYR A 30 13.10 -0.99 3.92
C TYR A 30 14.21 -1.75 4.65
N TYR A 31 15.34 -1.08 4.93
CA TYR A 31 16.49 -1.68 5.61
C TYR A 31 17.01 -2.94 4.89
N ALA A 32 17.25 -2.83 3.58
CA ALA A 32 17.64 -3.94 2.71
C ALA A 32 16.78 -5.20 2.87
N SER A 33 15.47 -5.01 3.07
CA SER A 33 14.52 -6.11 3.12
C SER A 33 14.01 -6.45 1.73
N TRP A 34 13.65 -5.44 0.94
CA TRP A 34 12.97 -5.63 -0.33
C TRP A 34 13.89 -5.26 -1.49
N PHE A 35 13.80 -6.06 -2.55
CA PHE A 35 14.51 -5.86 -3.81
C PHE A 35 13.51 -6.02 -4.97
N PRO A 36 13.75 -5.34 -6.12
CA PRO A 36 12.95 -5.54 -7.31
C PRO A 36 12.92 -7.02 -7.72
N TYR A 37 11.72 -7.55 -7.94
CA TYR A 37 11.54 -8.89 -8.48
C TYR A 37 10.64 -8.85 -9.73
N PRO A 38 11.08 -9.42 -10.86
CA PRO A 38 12.44 -9.92 -11.12
C PRO A 38 13.49 -8.80 -11.11
N ARG A 39 14.77 -9.16 -11.04
CA ARG A 39 15.89 -8.20 -11.01
C ARG A 39 15.90 -7.30 -12.25
N ASN A 40 16.11 -6.01 -12.05
CA ASN A 40 16.12 -4.98 -13.08
C ASN A 40 17.43 -4.20 -13.15
N ASP A 41 18.42 -4.56 -12.34
CA ASP A 41 19.72 -3.89 -12.19
C ASP A 41 20.64 -3.99 -13.41
N LEU A 42 20.21 -4.73 -14.44
CA LEU A 42 20.93 -4.89 -15.71
C LEU A 42 20.30 -4.09 -16.87
N LEU A 43 19.22 -3.34 -16.61
CA LEU A 43 18.60 -2.49 -17.63
C LEU A 43 19.46 -1.27 -17.94
N ASP A 44 19.23 -0.62 -19.08
CA ASP A 44 19.93 0.62 -19.42
C ASP A 44 19.36 1.80 -18.61
N HIS A 45 20.00 2.07 -17.47
CA HIS A 45 19.62 3.15 -16.56
C HIS A 45 19.57 4.53 -17.24
N ALA A 46 20.51 4.80 -18.15
CA ALA A 46 20.59 6.10 -18.83
C ALA A 46 19.43 6.25 -19.83
N ALA A 47 19.14 5.20 -20.62
CA ALA A 47 18.01 5.21 -21.54
C ALA A 47 16.67 5.31 -20.81
N LEU A 48 16.52 4.67 -19.64
CA LEU A 48 15.32 4.80 -18.82
C LEU A 48 15.16 6.22 -18.27
N GLY A 49 16.23 6.78 -17.70
CA GLY A 49 16.26 8.11 -17.12
C GLY A 49 16.08 9.27 -18.11
N ASP A 50 16.37 9.05 -19.39
CA ASP A 50 16.09 9.99 -20.48
C ASP A 50 14.59 10.03 -20.82
N THR A 51 13.83 10.78 -20.03
CA THR A 51 12.36 10.87 -20.12
C THR A 51 11.89 12.32 -20.25
N ASN A 52 10.67 12.51 -20.77
CA ASN A 52 10.02 13.83 -20.84
C ASN A 52 9.23 14.14 -19.58
N TYR A 53 8.57 13.12 -19.03
CA TYR A 53 7.76 13.22 -17.83
C TYR A 53 8.20 12.22 -16.77
N LEU A 54 8.05 12.61 -15.51
CA LEU A 54 8.21 11.75 -14.34
C LEU A 54 6.89 11.71 -13.59
N TYR A 55 6.44 10.52 -13.22
CA TYR A 55 5.34 10.31 -12.30
C TYR A 55 5.83 9.44 -11.15
N ILE A 56 5.66 9.91 -9.94
CA ILE A 56 5.84 9.11 -8.73
C ILE A 56 4.48 9.04 -8.07
N SER A 57 3.93 7.84 -7.94
CA SER A 57 2.65 7.63 -7.30
C SER A 57 2.72 8.09 -5.86
N HIS A 58 3.66 7.58 -5.05
CA HIS A 58 3.77 7.94 -3.63
C HIS A 58 5.18 7.68 -3.07
N LEU A 59 5.38 8.03 -1.79
CA LEU A 59 6.69 8.01 -1.12
C LEU A 59 7.10 6.64 -0.54
N HIS A 60 6.36 5.56 -0.79
CA HIS A 60 6.87 4.23 -0.44
C HIS A 60 8.18 3.96 -1.18
N ARG A 61 9.15 3.35 -0.50
CA ARG A 61 10.52 3.19 -1.02
C ARG A 61 10.65 2.22 -2.19
N ASP A 62 9.63 1.40 -2.44
CA ASP A 62 9.51 0.54 -3.62
C ASP A 62 8.84 1.23 -4.83
N HIS A 63 8.43 2.49 -4.68
CA HIS A 63 7.95 3.37 -5.76
C HIS A 63 8.84 4.61 -5.95
N PHE A 64 9.45 5.08 -4.86
CA PHE A 64 10.31 6.25 -4.81
C PHE A 64 11.74 5.87 -4.42
N ASP A 65 12.62 5.78 -5.42
CA ASP A 65 14.06 5.54 -5.27
C ASP A 65 14.86 6.84 -5.43
N PRO A 66 15.13 7.59 -4.34
CA PRO A 66 15.81 8.87 -4.44
C PRO A 66 17.24 8.77 -4.96
N GLU A 67 17.93 7.66 -4.67
CA GLU A 67 19.31 7.43 -5.13
C GLU A 67 19.34 7.25 -6.65
N TRP A 68 18.46 6.41 -7.19
CA TRP A 68 18.37 6.21 -8.64
C TRP A 68 17.89 7.48 -9.35
N LEU A 69 16.85 8.13 -8.82
CA LEU A 69 16.33 9.37 -9.39
C LEU A 69 17.38 10.48 -9.41
N ALA A 70 18.22 10.60 -8.37
CA ALA A 70 19.33 11.55 -8.34
C ALA A 70 20.37 11.26 -9.42
N ALA A 71 20.73 9.99 -9.60
CA ALA A 71 21.82 9.58 -10.47
C ALA A 71 21.46 9.56 -11.97
N TYR A 72 20.24 9.13 -12.31
CA TYR A 72 19.90 8.75 -13.69
C TYR A 72 18.76 9.56 -14.31
N CYS A 73 17.81 10.06 -13.53
CA CYS A 73 16.65 10.75 -14.09
C CYS A 73 16.97 12.21 -14.49
N ARG A 74 16.64 12.57 -15.72
CA ARG A 74 16.83 13.93 -16.28
C ARG A 74 16.07 14.97 -15.46
N LYS A 75 16.76 16.01 -14.96
CA LYS A 75 16.18 17.01 -14.04
C LYS A 75 15.29 18.06 -14.71
N ASP A 76 15.28 18.09 -16.03
CA ASP A 76 14.35 18.86 -16.86
C ASP A 76 13.10 18.06 -17.26
N ALA A 77 12.97 16.80 -16.82
CA ALA A 77 11.69 16.09 -16.90
C ALA A 77 10.60 16.86 -16.14
N THR A 78 9.40 16.92 -16.72
CA THR A 78 8.25 17.56 -16.06
C THR A 78 7.54 16.55 -15.18
N VAL A 79 7.45 16.86 -13.89
CA VAL A 79 6.82 15.99 -12.89
C VAL A 79 5.30 16.11 -12.98
N ILE A 80 4.60 15.00 -13.15
CA ILE A 80 3.15 14.89 -12.98
C ILE A 80 2.90 14.69 -11.48
N LEU A 81 2.43 15.73 -10.79
CA LEU A 81 2.35 15.75 -9.34
C LEU A 81 0.93 15.41 -8.85
N PRO A 82 0.75 14.33 -8.07
CA PRO A 82 -0.51 14.03 -7.38
C PRO A 82 -0.95 15.14 -6.43
N ALA A 83 -2.27 15.26 -6.23
CA ALA A 83 -2.87 16.29 -5.39
C ALA A 83 -2.93 15.87 -3.91
N TYR A 84 -1.77 15.66 -3.29
CA TYR A 84 -1.68 15.25 -1.88
C TYR A 84 -1.90 16.40 -0.90
N PRO A 85 -2.45 16.09 0.29
CA PRO A 85 -2.75 17.09 1.32
C PRO A 85 -1.48 17.67 1.95
N LEU A 86 -0.40 16.90 1.97
CA LEU A 86 0.91 17.31 2.47
C LEU A 86 1.90 17.47 1.30
N PRO A 87 2.80 18.48 1.34
CA PRO A 87 3.70 18.78 0.23
C PRO A 87 4.91 17.85 0.13
N GLU A 88 4.99 16.80 0.97
CA GLU A 88 6.19 15.98 1.18
C GLU A 88 6.74 15.38 -0.13
N LEU A 89 5.87 14.89 -1.03
CA LEU A 89 6.30 14.38 -2.33
C LEU A 89 6.92 15.48 -3.21
N GLU A 90 6.29 16.66 -3.25
CA GLU A 90 6.83 17.80 -4.00
C GLU A 90 8.18 18.24 -3.43
N GLU A 91 8.28 18.34 -2.11
CA GLU A 91 9.52 18.72 -1.40
C GLU A 91 10.64 17.71 -1.63
N ALA A 92 10.36 16.41 -1.56
CA ALA A 92 11.32 15.35 -1.84
C ALA A 92 11.84 15.44 -3.29
N LEU A 93 10.94 15.61 -4.27
CA LEU A 93 11.33 15.74 -5.67
C LEU A 93 12.10 17.04 -5.95
N ARG A 94 11.71 18.17 -5.34
CA ARG A 94 12.49 19.42 -5.42
C ARG A 94 13.87 19.26 -4.81
N GLY A 95 13.99 18.55 -3.69
CA GLY A 95 15.26 18.21 -3.05
C GLY A 95 16.20 17.42 -3.97
N LEU A 96 15.65 16.62 -4.89
CA LEU A 96 16.39 15.89 -5.93
C LEU A 96 16.70 16.72 -7.18
N GLY A 97 16.31 18.00 -7.22
CA GLY A 97 16.60 18.94 -8.30
C GLY A 97 15.52 19.08 -9.38
N PHE A 98 14.35 18.48 -9.23
CA PHE A 98 13.24 18.67 -10.17
C PHE A 98 12.60 20.06 -10.01
N THR A 99 12.35 20.75 -11.12
CA THR A 99 11.89 22.16 -11.10
C THR A 99 10.58 22.41 -11.85
N SER A 100 10.20 21.53 -12.79
CA SER A 100 8.97 21.64 -13.60
C SER A 100 7.91 20.67 -13.08
N PHE A 101 6.69 21.16 -12.82
CA PHE A 101 5.60 20.40 -12.23
C PHE A 101 4.27 20.71 -12.91
N ILE A 102 3.57 19.67 -13.37
CA ILE A 102 2.15 19.68 -13.68
C ILE A 102 1.42 19.36 -12.38
N ARG A 103 0.82 20.37 -11.75
CA ARG A 103 -0.01 20.19 -10.57
C ARG A 103 -1.39 19.73 -10.99
N THR A 104 -1.81 18.57 -10.49
CA THR A 104 -3.10 17.97 -10.83
C THR A 104 -4.18 18.34 -9.81
N THR A 105 -5.43 18.04 -10.15
CA THR A 105 -6.54 17.98 -9.20
C THR A 105 -7.10 16.56 -9.30
N SER A 106 -7.35 15.92 -8.16
CA SER A 106 -7.77 14.51 -8.11
C SER A 106 -8.99 14.27 -9.01
N GLY A 107 -8.86 13.38 -9.99
CA GLY A 107 -9.90 12.98 -10.93
C GLY A 107 -10.22 14.00 -12.03
N VAL A 108 -9.43 15.07 -12.18
CA VAL A 108 -9.66 16.12 -13.18
C VAL A 108 -8.63 16.00 -14.32
N PRO A 109 -9.06 15.95 -15.60
CA PRO A 109 -8.14 15.84 -16.72
C PRO A 109 -7.33 17.10 -16.95
N VAL A 110 -6.03 16.92 -17.20
CA VAL A 110 -5.08 17.95 -17.58
C VAL A 110 -4.55 17.65 -18.98
N GLN A 111 -4.71 18.60 -19.89
CA GLN A 111 -4.14 18.53 -21.24
C GLN A 111 -2.72 19.09 -21.23
N HIS A 112 -1.73 18.30 -21.64
CA HIS A 112 -0.34 18.75 -21.71
C HIS A 112 0.46 18.00 -22.77
N GLY A 113 1.10 18.75 -23.68
CA GLY A 113 2.02 18.19 -24.67
C GLY A 113 1.40 17.19 -25.65
N GLY A 114 0.07 17.20 -25.84
CA GLY A 114 -0.66 16.21 -26.65
C GLY A 114 -1.23 15.04 -25.85
N LEU A 115 -0.96 14.97 -24.55
CA LEU A 115 -1.50 13.97 -23.63
C LEU A 115 -2.70 14.52 -22.85
N THR A 116 -3.68 13.66 -22.57
CA THR A 116 -4.60 13.87 -21.44
C THR A 116 -4.11 13.05 -20.26
N LEU A 117 -3.88 13.73 -19.14
CA LEU A 117 -3.43 13.12 -17.88
C LEU A 117 -4.52 13.27 -16.83
N VAL A 118 -4.89 12.17 -16.17
CA VAL A 118 -5.75 12.22 -14.98
C VAL A 118 -5.03 11.52 -13.85
N VAL A 119 -4.92 12.18 -12.70
CA VAL A 119 -4.40 11.57 -11.48
C VAL A 119 -5.54 11.47 -10.48
N GLU A 120 -5.85 10.27 -10.00
CA GLU A 120 -6.78 10.07 -8.89
C GLU A 120 -5.95 9.86 -7.61
N SER A 121 -5.95 10.86 -6.75
CA SER A 121 -5.22 10.84 -5.47
C SER A 121 -6.12 10.34 -4.34
N LEU A 122 -5.67 9.29 -3.67
CA LEU A 122 -6.13 8.83 -2.38
C LEU A 122 -5.38 9.58 -1.29
N THR A 123 -6.06 9.91 -0.19
CA THR A 123 -5.55 10.87 0.80
C THR A 123 -5.86 10.43 2.24
N ALA A 124 -6.38 9.23 2.46
CA ALA A 124 -6.58 8.79 3.84
C ALA A 124 -5.21 8.69 4.55
N PRO A 125 -5.14 8.96 5.87
CA PRO A 125 -3.89 8.80 6.64
C PRO A 125 -3.29 7.40 6.55
N THR A 126 -4.12 6.41 6.22
CA THR A 126 -3.75 5.02 6.05
C THR A 126 -3.30 4.66 4.63
N ASP A 127 -3.46 5.53 3.62
CA ASP A 127 -2.88 5.37 2.28
C ASP A 127 -1.35 5.62 2.33
N GLY A 128 -0.58 4.96 1.45
CA GLY A 128 0.90 4.96 1.47
C GLY A 128 1.48 6.38 1.56
N PRO A 129 2.61 6.63 2.22
CA PRO A 129 2.80 7.74 3.18
C PRO A 129 1.90 8.97 2.98
N ILE A 130 0.69 8.94 3.57
CA ILE A 130 -0.32 10.04 3.51
C ILE A 130 -0.62 10.46 2.06
N GLY A 131 -0.78 9.47 1.18
CA GLY A 131 -1.21 9.66 -0.19
C GLY A 131 -0.79 8.55 -1.16
N ASP A 132 -1.74 7.99 -1.90
CA ASP A 132 -1.46 7.07 -3.01
C ASP A 132 -2.21 7.52 -4.27
N SER A 133 -1.79 7.12 -5.46
CA SER A 133 -2.44 7.60 -6.68
C SER A 133 -2.35 6.69 -7.90
N ALA A 134 -3.44 6.72 -8.68
CA ALA A 134 -3.51 6.17 -10.02
C ALA A 134 -3.23 7.26 -11.06
N LEU A 135 -2.61 6.87 -12.17
CA LEU A 135 -2.40 7.71 -13.35
C LEU A 135 -3.14 7.12 -14.55
N LEU A 136 -4.03 7.88 -15.16
CA LEU A 136 -4.55 7.63 -16.49
C LEU A 136 -3.83 8.50 -17.51
N VAL A 137 -3.34 7.87 -18.58
CA VAL A 137 -2.70 8.52 -19.73
C VAL A 137 -3.51 8.20 -20.98
N ASP A 138 -3.96 9.23 -21.68
CA ASP A 138 -4.55 9.14 -23.02
C ASP A 138 -3.62 9.87 -24.00
N ASP A 139 -3.09 9.14 -24.99
CA ASP A 139 -2.24 9.71 -26.05
C ASP A 139 -2.99 10.06 -27.34
N GLY A 140 -4.33 9.99 -27.31
CA GLY A 140 -5.21 10.22 -28.45
C GLY A 140 -5.49 8.96 -29.29
N GLU A 141 -4.70 7.90 -29.12
CA GLU A 141 -4.93 6.59 -29.77
C GLU A 141 -5.28 5.51 -28.74
N GLU A 142 -4.56 5.47 -27.62
CA GLU A 142 -4.71 4.46 -26.57
C GLU A 142 -4.77 5.09 -25.17
N ARG A 143 -5.50 4.43 -24.28
CA ARG A 143 -5.61 4.79 -22.86
C ARG A 143 -4.96 3.73 -21.97
N LEU A 144 -3.99 4.18 -21.17
CA LEU A 144 -3.35 3.36 -20.15
C LEU A 144 -3.72 3.86 -18.76
N LEU A 145 -4.31 2.98 -17.96
CA LEU A 145 -4.56 3.20 -16.54
C LEU A 145 -3.50 2.47 -15.71
N ASN A 146 -2.66 3.24 -15.02
CA ASN A 146 -1.72 2.73 -14.04
C ASN A 146 -2.30 2.90 -12.63
N LEU A 147 -2.75 1.80 -12.02
CA LEU A 147 -3.30 1.84 -10.67
C LEU A 147 -2.22 1.95 -9.59
N ASN A 148 -0.98 1.53 -9.86
CA ASN A 148 0.05 1.32 -8.83
C ASN A 148 -0.53 0.56 -7.63
N ASP A 149 -0.31 1.06 -6.42
CA ASP A 149 -0.87 0.53 -5.16
C ASP A 149 -2.27 1.08 -4.84
N SER A 150 -2.66 2.12 -5.59
CA SER A 150 -3.88 2.85 -5.31
C SER A 150 -5.12 2.00 -5.58
N ARG A 151 -6.13 2.25 -4.77
CA ARG A 151 -7.45 1.61 -4.83
C ARG A 151 -8.53 2.68 -4.99
N PRO A 152 -8.65 3.28 -6.20
CA PRO A 152 -9.63 4.31 -6.48
C PRO A 152 -11.01 3.94 -5.94
N THR A 153 -11.51 4.74 -5.01
CA THR A 153 -12.79 4.52 -4.33
C THR A 153 -13.99 4.86 -5.20
N ASP A 154 -13.76 5.57 -6.31
CA ASP A 154 -14.72 5.90 -7.35
C ASP A 154 -14.04 5.79 -8.72
N PRO A 155 -13.86 4.56 -9.26
CA PRO A 155 -13.17 4.36 -10.53
C PRO A 155 -13.86 5.06 -11.71
N ASP A 156 -15.16 5.41 -11.62
CA ASP A 156 -15.86 6.14 -12.68
C ASP A 156 -15.26 7.52 -12.95
N ARG A 157 -14.60 8.14 -11.97
CA ARG A 157 -13.85 9.40 -12.18
C ARG A 157 -12.73 9.23 -13.21
N LEU A 158 -12.17 8.03 -13.30
CA LEU A 158 -11.20 7.63 -14.32
C LEU A 158 -11.90 7.12 -15.58
N LEU A 159 -12.92 6.26 -15.45
CA LEU A 159 -13.58 5.61 -16.58
C LEU A 159 -14.47 6.55 -17.42
N VAL A 160 -14.86 7.70 -16.88
CA VAL A 160 -15.59 8.74 -17.64
C VAL A 160 -14.78 9.29 -18.82
N GLN A 161 -13.45 9.09 -18.83
CA GLN A 161 -12.57 9.47 -19.93
C GLN A 161 -12.67 8.53 -21.14
N GLY A 162 -13.28 7.35 -20.98
CA GLY A 162 -13.50 6.37 -22.02
C GLY A 162 -12.95 4.98 -21.70
N PRO A 163 -13.07 4.02 -22.64
CA PRO A 163 -12.57 2.66 -22.47
C PRO A 163 -11.06 2.63 -22.24
N ILE A 164 -10.62 1.71 -21.38
CA ILE A 164 -9.21 1.51 -21.04
C ILE A 164 -8.61 0.42 -21.94
N ASP A 165 -7.49 0.72 -22.59
CA ASP A 165 -6.79 -0.26 -23.42
C ASP A 165 -5.82 -1.11 -22.59
N ILE A 166 -5.02 -0.46 -21.74
CA ILE A 166 -3.98 -1.11 -20.92
C ILE A 166 -4.24 -0.78 -19.45
N CYS A 167 -4.32 -1.80 -18.59
CA CYS A 167 -4.38 -1.61 -17.14
C CYS A 167 -3.15 -2.24 -16.46
N LEU A 168 -2.36 -1.43 -15.74
CA LEU A 168 -1.34 -1.91 -14.82
C LEU A 168 -2.00 -2.10 -13.44
N LEU A 169 -1.86 -3.29 -12.86
CA LEU A 169 -2.68 -3.73 -11.73
C LEU A 169 -1.84 -4.41 -10.65
N GLN A 170 -1.88 -3.86 -9.43
CA GLN A 170 -1.39 -4.56 -8.24
C GLN A 170 -2.20 -5.82 -7.96
N PHE A 171 -1.50 -6.93 -7.73
CA PHE A 171 -2.09 -8.22 -7.36
C PHE A 171 -1.44 -8.85 -6.11
N SER A 172 -0.28 -8.34 -5.70
CA SER A 172 0.51 -8.81 -4.57
C SER A 172 0.83 -7.62 -3.69
N GLY A 173 0.18 -7.52 -2.53
CA GLY A 173 0.18 -6.30 -1.72
C GLY A 173 1.40 -6.16 -0.81
N ALA A 174 1.76 -4.91 -0.54
CA ALA A 174 2.82 -4.53 0.40
C ALA A 174 2.38 -4.72 1.86
N ILE A 175 2.69 -5.87 2.48
CA ILE A 175 2.24 -6.19 3.84
C ILE A 175 3.14 -7.14 4.62
N TRP A 176 3.16 -6.99 5.95
CA TRP A 176 3.85 -7.90 6.88
C TRP A 176 2.93 -8.93 7.59
N TYR A 177 1.62 -8.73 7.62
CA TYR A 177 0.65 -9.65 8.25
C TYR A 177 0.33 -10.84 7.32
N PRO A 178 0.29 -12.09 7.83
CA PRO A 178 0.49 -12.51 9.23
C PRO A 178 1.94 -12.90 9.56
N MET A 179 2.89 -12.72 8.64
CA MET A 179 4.23 -13.29 8.67
C MET A 179 5.05 -12.92 9.91
N VAL A 180 5.01 -11.64 10.31
CA VAL A 180 5.76 -11.13 11.47
C VAL A 180 5.02 -11.28 12.80
N TYR A 181 3.77 -11.79 12.79
CA TYR A 181 3.00 -11.92 14.01
C TYR A 181 3.32 -13.21 14.76
N GLU A 182 3.41 -13.10 16.08
CA GLU A 182 3.56 -14.21 17.02
C GLU A 182 2.25 -15.00 17.09
N LEU A 183 2.09 -15.95 16.17
CA LEU A 183 0.90 -16.79 16.00
C LEU A 183 1.27 -18.28 15.99
N PRO A 184 0.37 -19.18 16.42
CA PRO A 184 0.53 -20.60 16.15
C PRO A 184 0.69 -20.87 14.65
N ALA A 185 1.59 -21.78 14.27
CA ALA A 185 1.95 -22.03 12.87
C ALA A 185 0.74 -22.24 11.95
N LYS A 186 -0.19 -23.13 12.33
CA LYS A 186 -1.42 -23.41 11.58
C LYS A 186 -2.33 -22.18 11.41
N ALA A 187 -2.38 -21.30 12.42
CA ALA A 187 -3.18 -20.09 12.32
C ALA A 187 -2.55 -19.10 11.32
N ARG A 188 -1.21 -18.96 11.36
CA ARG A 188 -0.47 -18.14 10.40
C ARG A 188 -0.66 -18.63 8.97
N GLU A 189 -0.54 -19.93 8.71
CA GLU A 189 -0.78 -20.56 7.40
C GLU A 189 -2.20 -20.26 6.88
N ALA A 190 -3.22 -20.50 7.71
CA ALA A 190 -4.61 -20.25 7.34
C ALA A 190 -4.89 -18.76 7.04
N LEU A 191 -4.33 -17.86 7.84
CA LEU A 191 -4.45 -16.42 7.65
C LEU A 191 -3.73 -15.95 6.37
N ALA A 192 -2.57 -16.52 6.06
CA ALA A 192 -1.82 -16.20 4.86
C ALA A 192 -2.57 -16.64 3.59
N ARG A 193 -3.12 -17.86 3.58
CA ARG A 193 -4.01 -18.35 2.50
C ARG A 193 -5.20 -17.42 2.28
N LYS A 194 -5.87 -17.02 3.37
CA LYS A 194 -7.01 -16.09 3.32
C LYS A 194 -6.59 -14.74 2.73
N LYS A 195 -5.43 -14.21 3.13
CA LYS A 195 -4.91 -12.92 2.63
C LYS A 195 -4.56 -12.98 1.14
N ARG A 196 -3.82 -14.01 0.71
CA ARG A 196 -3.49 -14.26 -0.71
C ARG A 196 -4.74 -14.32 -1.57
N ALA A 197 -5.75 -15.10 -1.14
CA ALA A 197 -7.01 -15.23 -1.87
C ALA A 197 -7.79 -13.91 -1.95
N ALA A 198 -7.78 -13.11 -0.89
CA ALA A 198 -8.44 -11.80 -0.85
C ALA A 198 -7.77 -10.79 -1.80
N GLN A 199 -6.43 -10.74 -1.84
CA GLN A 199 -5.67 -9.87 -2.75
C GLN A 199 -5.98 -10.19 -4.22
N LEU A 200 -5.88 -11.46 -4.61
CA LEU A 200 -6.18 -11.88 -5.99
C LEU A 200 -7.64 -11.62 -6.37
N THR A 201 -8.59 -11.84 -5.44
CA THR A 201 -10.01 -11.59 -5.68
C THR A 201 -10.31 -10.12 -5.87
N ARG A 202 -9.69 -9.24 -5.08
CA ARG A 202 -9.84 -7.79 -5.27
C ARG A 202 -9.22 -7.32 -6.59
N ALA A 203 -8.05 -7.83 -6.95
CA ALA A 203 -7.42 -7.52 -8.24
C ALA A 203 -8.33 -7.91 -9.41
N ALA A 204 -8.89 -9.13 -9.40
CA ALA A 204 -9.86 -9.58 -10.40
C ALA A 204 -11.10 -8.68 -10.44
N ARG A 205 -11.60 -8.23 -9.28
CA ARG A 205 -12.75 -7.30 -9.21
C ARG A 205 -12.46 -5.96 -9.90
N TYR A 206 -11.24 -5.43 -9.80
CA TYR A 206 -10.87 -4.23 -10.56
C TYR A 206 -10.86 -4.48 -12.07
N VAL A 207 -10.38 -5.65 -12.51
CA VAL A 207 -10.43 -6.02 -13.94
C VAL A 207 -11.87 -6.10 -14.45
N GLU A 208 -12.79 -6.70 -13.69
CA GLU A 208 -14.21 -6.74 -14.04
C GLU A 208 -14.82 -5.34 -14.17
N LEU A 209 -14.48 -4.43 -13.25
CA LEU A 209 -15.02 -3.07 -13.22
C LEU A 209 -14.45 -2.17 -14.31
N ILE A 210 -13.15 -2.26 -14.57
CA ILE A 210 -12.44 -1.42 -15.55
C ILE A 210 -12.63 -1.98 -16.97
N ALA A 211 -12.77 -3.30 -17.10
CA ALA A 211 -12.87 -4.04 -18.35
C ALA A 211 -11.81 -3.63 -19.41
N PRO A 212 -10.50 -3.65 -19.07
CA PRO A 212 -9.46 -3.23 -20.00
C PRO A 212 -9.25 -4.26 -21.12
N ARG A 213 -8.73 -3.82 -22.28
CA ARG A 213 -8.39 -4.75 -23.38
C ARG A 213 -7.23 -5.68 -23.04
N VAL A 214 -6.29 -5.23 -22.20
CA VAL A 214 -5.21 -6.06 -21.64
C VAL A 214 -4.86 -5.62 -20.23
N VAL A 215 -4.60 -6.59 -19.35
CA VAL A 215 -4.07 -6.38 -18.01
C VAL A 215 -2.59 -6.75 -17.96
N ILE A 216 -1.77 -5.90 -17.37
CA ILE A 216 -0.39 -6.20 -17.04
C ILE A 216 -0.29 -6.23 -15.51
N PRO A 217 -0.16 -7.42 -14.88
CA PRO A 217 0.09 -7.49 -13.44
C PRO A 217 1.41 -6.79 -13.10
N SER A 218 1.35 -5.85 -12.16
CA SER A 218 2.46 -5.00 -11.71
C SER A 218 2.41 -4.84 -10.19
N ALA A 219 3.29 -4.00 -9.64
CA ALA A 219 3.28 -3.59 -8.24
C ALA A 219 3.35 -4.76 -7.24
N GLY A 220 4.17 -5.78 -7.54
CA GLY A 220 4.50 -6.87 -6.62
C GLY A 220 4.77 -8.20 -7.31
N PRO A 221 5.27 -9.21 -6.56
CA PRO A 221 5.83 -9.09 -5.23
C PRO A 221 7.27 -8.51 -5.28
N PRO A 222 7.82 -8.00 -4.17
CA PRO A 222 9.26 -7.83 -4.02
C PRO A 222 9.94 -9.22 -3.84
N CYS A 223 11.27 -9.27 -3.88
CA CYS A 223 12.03 -10.40 -3.34
C CYS A 223 12.87 -10.02 -2.11
N PHE A 224 13.24 -11.02 -1.33
CA PHE A 224 14.01 -10.90 -0.10
C PHE A 224 15.37 -11.58 -0.26
N LEU A 225 16.44 -10.80 -0.32
CA LEU A 225 17.78 -11.31 -0.62
C LEU A 225 18.65 -11.52 0.63
N ASP A 226 18.33 -10.87 1.73
CA ASP A 226 19.01 -11.09 3.01
C ASP A 226 18.65 -12.48 3.57
N ASP A 227 19.65 -13.24 4.02
CA ASP A 227 19.47 -14.58 4.58
C ASP A 227 18.45 -14.62 5.74
N GLU A 228 18.37 -13.56 6.54
CA GLU A 228 17.41 -13.44 7.66
C GLU A 228 15.94 -13.45 7.19
N LEU A 229 15.71 -13.00 5.95
CA LEU A 229 14.40 -12.74 5.35
C LEU A 229 14.11 -13.62 4.13
N PHE A 230 15.09 -14.38 3.64
CA PHE A 230 15.00 -15.20 2.43
C PHE A 230 13.82 -16.18 2.45
N ARG A 231 13.42 -16.64 3.65
CA ARG A 231 12.27 -17.52 3.87
C ARG A 231 10.92 -16.93 3.42
N TRP A 232 10.83 -15.62 3.21
CA TRP A 232 9.59 -14.95 2.80
C TRP A 232 9.35 -14.97 1.29
N ASN A 233 10.35 -15.38 0.49
CA ASN A 233 10.14 -15.59 -0.93
C ASN A 233 9.23 -16.81 -1.18
N ASP A 234 8.26 -16.68 -2.09
CA ASP A 234 7.46 -17.81 -2.57
C ASP A 234 8.27 -18.68 -3.56
N ILE A 235 9.21 -19.49 -3.03
CA ILE A 235 10.12 -20.31 -3.83
C ILE A 235 9.40 -21.48 -4.53
N HIS A 236 8.45 -22.10 -3.84
CA HIS A 236 7.82 -23.36 -4.24
C HIS A 236 6.35 -23.21 -4.56
N ASP A 237 5.90 -21.99 -4.88
CA ASP A 237 4.52 -21.72 -5.25
C ASP A 237 3.54 -22.16 -4.14
N ALA A 238 3.93 -21.90 -2.88
CA ALA A 238 3.25 -22.34 -1.67
C ALA A 238 1.97 -21.53 -1.41
N ASP A 239 0.88 -22.22 -1.07
CA ASP A 239 -0.44 -21.60 -0.92
C ASP A 239 -0.56 -20.64 0.29
N ASP A 240 0.39 -20.73 1.23
CA ASP A 240 0.50 -19.92 2.44
C ASP A 240 1.51 -18.77 2.31
N SER A 241 2.04 -18.51 1.12
CA SER A 241 2.74 -17.25 0.84
C SER A 241 1.76 -16.16 0.38
N ILE A 242 1.89 -14.98 0.96
CA ILE A 242 1.12 -13.78 0.57
C ILE A 242 1.80 -12.98 -0.55
N PHE A 243 2.93 -13.47 -1.06
CA PHE A 243 3.70 -12.86 -2.14
C PHE A 243 3.67 -13.72 -3.41
N PRO A 244 2.48 -13.99 -4.00
CA PRO A 244 2.42 -14.68 -5.28
C PRO A 244 3.14 -13.86 -6.35
N ASP A 245 3.77 -14.52 -7.31
CA ASP A 245 4.33 -13.87 -8.49
C ASP A 245 3.31 -13.65 -9.60
N GLN A 246 3.66 -12.84 -10.60
CA GLN A 246 2.76 -12.37 -11.65
C GLN A 246 2.16 -13.49 -12.52
N ARG A 247 2.77 -14.69 -12.57
CA ARG A 247 2.21 -15.83 -13.34
C ARG A 247 0.86 -16.25 -12.79
N PHE A 248 0.67 -16.19 -11.47
CA PHE A 248 -0.60 -16.55 -10.84
C PHE A 248 -1.74 -15.64 -11.27
N MET A 249 -1.47 -14.34 -11.36
CA MET A 249 -2.49 -13.38 -11.80
C MET A 249 -2.77 -13.52 -13.29
N VAL A 250 -1.74 -13.68 -14.13
CA VAL A 250 -1.92 -13.94 -15.57
C VAL A 250 -2.75 -15.20 -15.81
N GLN A 251 -2.41 -16.31 -15.15
CA GLN A 251 -3.15 -17.56 -15.27
C GLN A 251 -4.61 -17.40 -14.85
N ARG A 252 -4.86 -16.81 -13.66
CA ARG A 252 -6.21 -16.58 -13.17
C ARG A 252 -7.06 -15.77 -14.16
N LEU A 253 -6.53 -14.66 -14.65
CA LEU A 253 -7.24 -13.79 -15.59
C LEU A 253 -7.51 -14.51 -16.92
N THR A 254 -6.57 -15.31 -17.39
CA THR A 254 -6.73 -16.09 -18.63
C THR A 254 -7.83 -17.15 -18.47
N ASP A 255 -7.88 -17.83 -17.33
CA ASP A 255 -8.93 -18.81 -17.00
C ASP A 255 -10.32 -18.16 -16.86
N GLU A 256 -10.37 -16.90 -16.41
CA GLU A 256 -11.58 -16.07 -16.33
C GLU A 256 -11.95 -15.41 -17.68
N GLY A 257 -11.16 -15.63 -18.75
CA GLY A 257 -11.43 -15.12 -20.10
C GLY A 257 -10.95 -13.70 -20.37
N HIS A 258 -10.16 -13.12 -19.47
CA HIS A 258 -9.52 -11.82 -19.63
C HIS A 258 -8.16 -11.94 -20.34
N GLN A 259 -7.81 -10.92 -21.12
CA GLN A 259 -6.46 -10.82 -21.70
C GLN A 259 -5.48 -10.30 -20.65
N ALA A 260 -4.41 -11.05 -20.39
CA ALA A 260 -3.35 -10.66 -19.47
C ALA A 260 -1.97 -10.91 -20.08
N ALA A 261 -1.02 -10.00 -19.80
CA ALA A 261 0.32 -10.04 -20.35
C ALA A 261 1.37 -10.22 -19.24
N LEU A 262 2.19 -11.26 -19.37
CA LEU A 262 3.36 -11.48 -18.53
C LEU A 262 4.50 -10.56 -18.99
N MET A 263 4.83 -9.57 -18.17
CA MET A 263 5.96 -8.67 -18.42
C MET A 263 7.12 -9.01 -17.47
N LEU A 264 8.35 -8.96 -18.01
CA LEU A 264 9.61 -9.08 -17.24
C LEU A 264 10.39 -7.77 -17.35
N PRO A 265 11.39 -7.52 -16.49
CA PRO A 265 12.30 -6.40 -16.66
C PRO A 265 12.86 -6.32 -18.09
N GLY A 266 12.69 -5.17 -18.73
CA GLY A 266 13.05 -4.91 -20.12
C GLY A 266 12.03 -5.37 -21.16
N SER A 267 10.93 -6.03 -20.76
CA SER A 267 9.84 -6.37 -21.68
C SER A 267 9.19 -5.12 -22.25
N VAL A 268 8.82 -5.20 -23.53
CA VAL A 268 8.14 -4.13 -24.24
C VAL A 268 6.80 -4.66 -24.77
N GLY A 269 5.72 -4.00 -24.36
CA GLY A 269 4.34 -4.37 -24.70
C GLY A 269 3.67 -3.28 -25.54
N ALA A 270 3.02 -3.64 -26.64
CA ALA A 270 2.25 -2.72 -27.48
C ALA A 270 1.19 -3.46 -28.30
N PHE A 271 0.15 -2.75 -28.76
CA PHE A 271 -0.77 -3.29 -29.75
C PHE A 271 -0.14 -3.28 -31.15
N ASP A 272 -0.30 -4.38 -31.89
CA ASP A 272 0.06 -4.45 -33.30
C ASP A 272 -1.02 -3.82 -34.20
N ALA A 273 -0.76 -3.74 -35.51
CA ALA A 273 -1.71 -3.17 -36.47
C ALA A 273 -3.05 -3.93 -36.57
N ALA A 274 -3.13 -5.16 -36.03
CA ALA A 274 -4.38 -5.93 -35.95
C ALA A 274 -5.11 -5.71 -34.61
N GLY A 275 -4.60 -4.85 -33.74
CA GLY A 275 -5.18 -4.54 -32.43
C GLY A 275 -4.92 -5.61 -31.37
N MET A 276 -3.95 -6.52 -31.59
CA MET A 276 -3.55 -7.55 -30.63
C MET A 276 -2.34 -7.07 -29.82
N PHE A 277 -2.41 -7.23 -28.50
CA PHE A 277 -1.30 -6.87 -27.62
C PHE A 277 -0.15 -7.88 -27.76
N ARG A 278 1.05 -7.41 -28.06
CA ARG A 278 2.26 -8.21 -28.22
C ARG A 278 3.29 -7.81 -27.18
N VAL A 279 3.96 -8.83 -26.63
CA VAL A 279 5.07 -8.65 -25.69
C VAL A 279 6.35 -9.14 -26.34
N GLU A 280 7.36 -8.29 -26.37
CA GLU A 280 8.73 -8.62 -26.70
C GLU A 280 9.56 -8.63 -25.41
N HIS A 281 10.20 -9.76 -25.09
CA HIS A 281 11.08 -9.86 -23.93
C HIS A 281 12.52 -9.48 -24.31
N LEU A 282 13.19 -8.73 -23.43
CA LEU A 282 14.59 -8.37 -23.63
C LEU A 282 15.49 -9.61 -23.65
N SER A 283 16.20 -9.81 -24.75
CA SER A 283 17.13 -10.94 -24.89
C SER A 283 18.35 -10.80 -23.98
N GLY A 284 18.79 -11.90 -23.37
CA GLY A 284 20.07 -11.98 -22.64
C GLY A 284 20.07 -11.52 -21.18
N VAL A 285 19.00 -10.91 -20.65
CA VAL A 285 18.96 -10.44 -19.24
C VAL A 285 18.43 -11.53 -18.30
N SER A 286 17.23 -12.04 -18.53
CA SER A 286 16.65 -13.16 -17.79
C SER A 286 15.58 -13.83 -18.62
N SER A 287 15.60 -15.17 -18.69
CA SER A 287 14.51 -15.92 -19.33
C SER A 287 13.35 -16.12 -18.34
N VAL A 288 12.12 -16.26 -18.86
CA VAL A 288 10.94 -16.66 -18.08
C VAL A 288 11.24 -17.94 -17.27
N GLN A 289 11.97 -18.89 -17.87
CA GLN A 289 12.36 -20.13 -17.22
C GLN A 289 13.27 -19.89 -16.00
N ASP A 290 14.27 -19.01 -16.11
CA ASP A 290 15.20 -18.72 -15.01
C ASP A 290 14.50 -18.06 -13.82
N VAL A 291 13.64 -17.08 -14.11
CA VAL A 291 12.95 -16.28 -13.07
C VAL A 291 11.99 -17.13 -12.25
N PHE A 292 11.26 -18.04 -12.91
CA PHE A 292 10.11 -18.70 -12.31
C PHE A 292 10.30 -20.19 -12.06
N ALA A 293 10.84 -20.94 -13.03
CA ALA A 293 11.02 -22.38 -12.89
C ALA A 293 12.28 -22.74 -12.08
N ASN A 294 13.32 -21.90 -12.15
CA ASN A 294 14.56 -22.05 -11.38
C ASN A 294 14.68 -20.98 -10.26
N LYS A 295 13.53 -20.57 -9.70
CA LYS A 295 13.39 -19.41 -8.81
C LYS A 295 14.38 -19.37 -7.64
N GLU A 296 14.60 -20.50 -6.94
CA GLU A 296 15.56 -20.54 -5.83
C GLU A 296 16.99 -20.23 -6.28
N THR A 297 17.47 -20.94 -7.31
CA THR A 297 18.81 -20.73 -7.88
C THR A 297 18.97 -19.30 -8.38
N TYR A 298 17.94 -18.75 -9.02
CA TYR A 298 17.90 -17.37 -9.47
C TYR A 298 18.06 -16.39 -8.30
N LEU A 299 17.25 -16.53 -7.25
CA LEU A 299 17.29 -15.63 -6.09
C LEU A 299 18.58 -15.77 -5.28
N ARG A 300 19.14 -16.98 -5.16
CA ARG A 300 20.43 -17.21 -4.50
C ARG A 300 21.58 -16.53 -5.24
N ARG A 301 21.60 -16.57 -6.58
CA ARG A 301 22.57 -15.83 -7.38
C ARG A 301 22.38 -14.31 -7.20
N TYR A 302 21.13 -13.85 -7.24
CA TYR A 302 20.84 -12.44 -7.05
C TYR A 302 21.26 -11.93 -5.66
N ALA A 303 21.01 -12.73 -4.62
CA ALA A 303 21.46 -12.44 -3.26
C ALA A 303 22.99 -12.40 -3.14
N ALA A 304 23.71 -13.29 -3.82
CA ALA A 304 25.18 -13.27 -3.84
C ALA A 304 25.72 -11.98 -4.46
N ASP A 305 25.13 -11.53 -5.58
CA ASP A 305 25.53 -10.29 -6.25
C ASP A 305 25.29 -9.05 -5.36
N TRP A 306 24.21 -9.04 -4.58
CA TRP A 306 23.81 -7.90 -3.73
C TRP A 306 24.26 -8.00 -2.27
N ALA A 307 24.91 -9.09 -1.86
CA ALA A 307 25.43 -9.28 -0.51
C ALA A 307 26.32 -8.11 -0.02
N PRO A 308 27.22 -7.53 -0.84
CA PRO A 308 28.00 -6.36 -0.42
C PRO A 308 27.14 -5.14 -0.10
N ARG A 309 26.09 -4.88 -0.89
CA ARG A 309 25.17 -3.76 -0.67
C ARG A 309 24.32 -3.97 0.59
N ILE A 310 23.83 -5.19 0.83
CA ILE A 310 23.11 -5.54 2.07
C ILE A 310 24.02 -5.31 3.29
N ALA A 311 25.28 -5.75 3.23
CA ALA A 311 26.23 -5.55 4.32
C ALA A 311 26.51 -4.06 4.58
N ALA A 312 26.70 -3.26 3.52
CA ALA A 312 26.89 -1.82 3.65
C ALA A 312 25.66 -1.13 4.26
N GLU A 313 24.45 -1.54 3.87
CA GLU A 313 23.19 -1.04 4.44
C GLU A 313 23.10 -1.40 5.93
N LYS A 314 23.35 -2.65 6.32
CA LYS A 314 23.39 -3.05 7.76
C LYS A 314 24.36 -2.21 8.59
N VAL A 315 25.52 -1.88 8.03
CA VAL A 315 26.51 -1.02 8.68
C VAL A 315 25.98 0.41 8.86
N SER A 316 25.22 0.93 7.89
CA SER A 316 24.66 2.31 7.94
C SER A 316 23.68 2.52 9.09
N TRP A 317 23.06 1.45 9.60
CA TRP A 317 22.15 1.53 10.75
C TRP A 317 22.89 1.69 12.09
N SER A 318 24.20 1.43 12.11
CA SER A 318 25.02 1.53 13.32
C SER A 318 25.27 2.98 13.74
N GLY A 319 25.31 3.21 15.04
CA GLY A 319 25.56 4.53 15.61
C GLY A 319 25.53 4.48 17.14
N PRO A 320 25.66 5.64 17.80
CA PRO A 320 25.52 5.74 19.25
C PRO A 320 24.18 5.15 19.72
N ARG A 321 24.16 4.52 20.89
CA ARG A 321 22.89 4.05 21.48
C ARG A 321 22.09 5.25 21.99
N SER A 322 20.78 5.23 21.73
CA SER A 322 19.85 6.23 22.26
C SER A 322 19.50 5.91 23.71
N ASP A 323 19.27 6.95 24.51
CA ASP A 323 18.54 6.81 25.77
C ASP A 323 17.05 6.82 25.46
N LEU A 324 16.55 5.63 25.12
CA LEU A 324 15.26 5.46 24.45
C LEU A 324 14.10 6.10 25.21
N LEU A 325 14.06 5.99 26.54
CA LEU A 325 12.93 6.52 27.32
C LEU A 325 12.82 8.05 27.22
N PRO A 326 13.81 8.86 27.63
CA PRO A 326 13.71 10.31 27.50
C PRO A 326 13.63 10.78 26.04
N GLU A 327 14.28 10.11 25.09
CA GLU A 327 14.23 10.49 23.67
C GLU A 327 12.87 10.25 23.03
N LEU A 328 12.22 9.10 23.32
CA LEU A 328 10.86 8.82 22.87
C LEU A 328 9.86 9.68 23.60
N LYS A 329 10.03 9.92 24.91
CA LYS A 329 9.17 10.83 25.67
C LYS A 329 9.14 12.24 25.06
N ALA A 330 10.32 12.80 24.79
CA ALA A 330 10.45 14.13 24.19
C ALA A 330 9.88 14.22 22.77
N TRP A 331 9.78 13.10 22.05
CA TRP A 331 9.26 13.05 20.69
C TRP A 331 7.76 12.75 20.64
N PHE A 332 7.32 11.71 21.32
CA PHE A 332 5.99 11.14 21.18
C PHE A 332 4.95 11.84 22.05
N GLU A 333 5.25 12.26 23.28
CA GLU A 333 4.24 12.92 24.13
C GLU A 333 3.67 14.21 23.52
N PRO A 334 4.47 15.09 22.89
CA PRO A 334 3.91 16.23 22.15
C PRO A 334 2.97 15.82 21.03
N LEU A 335 3.27 14.73 20.32
CA LEU A 335 2.43 14.21 19.25
C LEU A 335 1.15 13.57 19.80
N MET A 336 1.21 12.86 20.92
CA MET A 336 0.03 12.33 21.62
C MET A 336 -0.89 13.46 22.08
N ALA A 337 -0.33 14.57 22.56
CA ALA A 337 -1.10 15.75 22.94
C ALA A 337 -1.79 16.41 21.74
N LEU A 338 -1.15 16.40 20.58
CA LEU A 338 -1.70 16.91 19.31
C LEU A 338 -2.65 15.94 18.62
N GLY A 339 -2.62 14.66 18.97
CA GLY A 339 -3.37 13.57 18.34
C GLY A 339 -4.41 12.89 19.24
N PRO A 340 -5.34 13.62 19.89
CA PRO A 340 -6.28 13.03 20.84
C PRO A 340 -7.17 11.93 20.22
N ARG A 341 -7.71 12.11 19.01
CA ARG A 341 -8.58 11.09 18.39
C ARG A 341 -7.81 9.83 18.05
N VAL A 342 -6.58 9.97 17.55
CA VAL A 342 -5.69 8.84 17.29
C VAL A 342 -5.36 8.11 18.60
N CYS A 343 -5.02 8.83 19.67
CA CYS A 343 -4.75 8.21 20.98
C CYS A 343 -5.98 7.49 21.55
N ASP A 344 -7.13 8.16 21.52
CA ASP A 344 -8.39 7.62 22.04
C ASP A 344 -8.86 6.40 21.20
N GLY A 345 -8.62 6.42 19.89
CA GLY A 345 -8.88 5.29 18.98
C GLY A 345 -7.93 4.10 19.17
N ILE A 346 -6.70 4.32 19.63
CA ILE A 346 -5.81 3.26 20.08
C ILE A 346 -6.31 2.68 21.40
N GLY A 347 -6.63 3.54 22.37
CA GLY A 347 -7.34 3.19 23.60
C GLY A 347 -6.63 2.19 24.52
N ALA A 348 -5.35 1.87 24.26
CA ALA A 348 -4.61 0.82 24.95
C ALA A 348 -3.13 1.20 25.13
N THR A 349 -2.48 0.59 26.11
CA THR A 349 -1.02 0.67 26.27
C THR A 349 -0.33 -0.26 25.26
N VAL A 350 0.70 0.24 24.58
CA VAL A 350 1.51 -0.52 23.61
C VAL A 350 2.91 -0.71 24.15
N ARG A 351 3.40 -1.96 24.15
CA ARG A 351 4.78 -2.30 24.53
C ARG A 351 5.69 -2.29 23.31
N ILE A 352 6.79 -1.53 23.41
CA ILE A 352 7.94 -1.61 22.49
C ILE A 352 9.08 -2.30 23.24
N ALA A 353 9.40 -3.52 22.83
CA ALA A 353 10.48 -4.33 23.41
C ALA A 353 11.66 -4.43 22.45
N THR A 354 12.87 -4.41 22.99
CA THR A 354 14.12 -4.74 22.28
C THR A 354 14.79 -5.93 22.95
N ASP A 355 15.98 -6.32 22.45
CA ASP A 355 16.83 -7.33 23.06
C ASP A 355 17.33 -6.97 24.48
N ASP A 356 17.28 -5.69 24.88
CA ASP A 356 17.85 -5.21 26.13
C ASP A 356 17.06 -4.08 26.84
N ALA A 357 15.92 -3.66 26.31
CA ALA A 357 15.08 -2.61 26.88
C ALA A 357 13.59 -2.87 26.58
N SER A 358 12.72 -2.26 27.38
CA SER A 358 11.28 -2.26 27.14
C SER A 358 10.65 -0.95 27.60
N ILE A 359 9.76 -0.40 26.78
CA ILE A 359 9.10 0.90 26.96
C ILE A 359 7.60 0.73 26.69
N LEU A 360 6.78 1.46 27.43
CA LEU A 360 5.34 1.52 27.22
C LEU A 360 4.95 2.86 26.63
N LEU A 361 4.15 2.81 25.57
CA LEU A 361 3.39 3.93 25.03
C LEU A 361 1.98 3.82 25.61
N ASP A 362 1.69 4.62 26.64
CA ASP A 362 0.39 4.64 27.32
C ASP A 362 -0.50 5.67 26.66
N PHE A 363 -1.26 5.27 25.64
CA PHE A 363 -2.13 6.17 24.88
C PHE A 363 -3.30 6.76 25.71
N PRO A 364 -3.96 6.01 26.60
CA PRO A 364 -4.95 6.57 27.53
C PRO A 364 -4.42 7.74 28.36
N ASP A 365 -3.21 7.59 28.91
CA ASP A 365 -2.57 8.64 29.74
C ASP A 365 -1.69 9.60 28.92
N ARG A 366 -1.56 9.37 27.61
CA ARG A 366 -0.74 10.13 26.65
C ARG A 366 0.71 10.28 27.12
N ALA A 367 1.27 9.18 27.59
CA ALA A 367 2.58 9.15 28.23
C ALA A 367 3.50 8.07 27.66
N VAL A 368 4.80 8.37 27.64
CA VAL A 368 5.85 7.38 27.43
C VAL A 368 6.51 7.09 28.77
N ILE A 369 6.46 5.82 29.19
CA ILE A 369 6.94 5.39 30.50
C ILE A 369 7.85 4.15 30.39
N ALA A 370 8.71 3.96 31.40
CA ALA A 370 9.45 2.71 31.55
C ALA A 370 8.46 1.54 31.71
N ASP A 371 8.81 0.38 31.16
CA ASP A 371 7.96 -0.80 31.31
C ASP A 371 7.89 -1.24 32.77
N ASP A 372 6.67 -1.20 33.31
CA ASP A 372 6.35 -1.58 34.70
C ASP A 372 5.84 -3.02 34.82
N GLY A 373 5.84 -3.77 33.72
CA GLY A 373 5.46 -5.18 33.68
C GLY A 373 3.96 -5.43 33.60
N ARG A 374 3.12 -4.40 33.43
CA ARG A 374 1.67 -4.58 33.25
C ARG A 374 1.33 -5.41 32.02
N GLU A 375 0.17 -6.05 32.01
CA GLU A 375 -0.34 -6.65 30.77
C GLU A 375 -0.68 -5.55 29.76
N VAL A 376 -0.48 -5.85 28.48
CA VAL A 376 -0.78 -4.94 27.36
C VAL A 376 -1.55 -5.70 26.29
N ASP A 377 -2.20 -4.96 25.40
CA ASP A 377 -2.93 -5.52 24.26
C ASP A 377 -2.14 -5.49 22.97
N PHE A 378 -1.05 -4.70 22.90
CA PHE A 378 -0.19 -4.62 21.73
C PHE A 378 1.28 -4.68 22.13
N LYS A 379 2.07 -5.48 21.42
CA LYS A 379 3.52 -5.60 21.62
C LYS A 379 4.23 -5.62 20.26
N PHE A 380 5.27 -4.80 20.12
CA PHE A 380 6.23 -4.88 19.03
C PHE A 380 7.59 -5.24 19.61
N THR A 381 8.26 -6.25 19.04
CA THR A 381 9.65 -6.58 19.35
C THR A 381 10.53 -6.12 18.21
N ILE A 382 11.40 -5.14 18.48
CA ILE A 382 12.23 -4.45 17.49
C ILE A 382 13.70 -4.65 17.88
N PRO A 383 14.59 -5.06 16.96
CA PRO A 383 16.03 -5.11 17.25
C PRO A 383 16.53 -3.75 17.75
N ARG A 384 17.28 -3.72 18.87
CA ARG A 384 17.73 -2.46 19.50
C ARG A 384 18.43 -1.54 18.51
N LEU A 385 19.27 -2.11 17.64
CA LEU A 385 19.98 -1.39 16.59
C LEU A 385 19.04 -0.59 15.66
N LEU A 386 17.93 -1.19 15.23
CA LEU A 386 16.96 -0.55 14.33
C LEU A 386 16.13 0.51 15.07
N LEU A 387 15.75 0.24 16.33
CA LEU A 387 15.04 1.23 17.14
C LEU A 387 15.92 2.47 17.41
N ASP A 388 17.19 2.26 17.78
CA ASP A 388 18.15 3.36 17.95
C ASP A 388 18.32 4.12 16.61
N HIS A 389 18.40 3.42 15.48
CA HIS A 389 18.47 4.07 14.17
C HIS A 389 17.26 4.98 13.90
N LEU A 390 16.04 4.47 14.06
CA LEU A 390 14.79 5.23 13.88
C LEU A 390 14.73 6.49 14.75
N VAL A 391 15.13 6.37 16.03
CA VAL A 391 15.13 7.48 16.98
C VAL A 391 16.19 8.52 16.60
N ARG A 392 17.42 8.10 16.27
CA ARG A 392 18.50 9.01 15.86
C ARG A 392 18.20 9.77 14.58
N THR A 393 17.60 9.11 13.59
CA THR A 393 17.27 9.72 12.30
C THR A 393 15.96 10.48 12.31
N ARG A 394 15.20 10.43 13.41
CA ARG A 394 13.85 11.01 13.53
C ARG A 394 12.94 10.54 12.38
N THR A 395 13.03 9.25 12.03
CA THR A 395 12.19 8.66 10.98
C THR A 395 10.73 8.76 11.41
N ASP A 396 9.96 9.59 10.74
CA ASP A 396 8.60 9.96 11.13
C ASP A 396 7.51 9.03 10.56
N ASP A 397 7.93 8.06 9.73
CA ASP A 397 7.09 7.00 9.19
C ASP A 397 7.71 5.63 9.45
N TRP A 398 7.25 4.97 10.50
CA TRP A 398 7.72 3.63 10.85
C TRP A 398 7.06 2.55 9.99
N VAL A 399 5.92 2.85 9.35
CA VAL A 399 5.29 1.91 8.43
C VAL A 399 6.10 1.84 7.13
N ASN A 400 6.42 2.99 6.54
CA ASN A 400 7.30 3.14 5.36
C ASN A 400 8.81 2.98 5.68
N SER A 401 9.15 2.28 6.76
CA SER A 401 10.54 1.94 7.07
C SER A 401 10.63 0.62 7.81
N LEU A 402 10.30 0.60 9.09
CA LEU A 402 10.43 -0.57 9.95
C LEU A 402 9.42 -1.66 9.62
N PHE A 403 8.13 -1.34 9.48
CA PHE A 403 7.14 -2.42 9.37
C PHE A 403 7.20 -3.12 8.01
N LEU A 404 7.37 -2.38 6.93
CA LEU A 404 7.63 -2.98 5.61
C LEU A 404 8.98 -3.72 5.54
N SER A 405 9.95 -3.43 6.42
CA SER A 405 11.20 -4.20 6.48
C SER A 405 11.04 -5.63 6.97
N MET A 406 9.93 -5.97 7.61
CA MET A 406 9.70 -7.28 8.23
C MET A 406 10.78 -7.72 9.25
N ARG A 407 11.66 -6.80 9.71
CA ARG A 407 12.73 -7.05 10.69
C ARG A 407 12.27 -6.87 12.14
N PHE A 408 11.01 -7.16 12.43
CA PHE A 408 10.40 -7.03 13.75
C PHE A 408 9.42 -8.19 13.97
N SER A 409 8.99 -8.41 15.22
CA SER A 409 7.80 -9.23 15.51
C SER A 409 6.70 -8.39 16.13
N ALA A 410 5.46 -8.82 15.92
CA ALA A 410 4.29 -8.20 16.53
C ALA A 410 3.46 -9.24 17.27
N TRP A 411 2.80 -8.81 18.34
CA TRP A 411 1.78 -9.58 19.04
C TRP A 411 0.66 -8.64 19.43
N ARG A 412 -0.57 -9.15 19.45
CA ARG A 412 -1.72 -8.40 19.96
C ARG A 412 -2.75 -9.30 20.61
N ARG A 413 -3.48 -8.73 21.57
CA ARG A 413 -4.74 -9.24 22.09
C ARG A 413 -5.87 -8.61 21.29
N GLY A 414 -6.71 -9.44 20.70
CA GLY A 414 -7.90 -8.96 19.99
C GLY A 414 -7.63 -8.49 18.56
N ALA A 415 -8.54 -7.64 18.10
CA ALA A 415 -8.68 -7.26 16.70
C ALA A 415 -7.58 -6.30 16.23
N TYR A 416 -7.61 -6.01 14.95
CA TYR A 416 -6.77 -4.98 14.35
C TYR A 416 -7.20 -3.58 14.80
N ASN A 417 -6.23 -2.70 15.03
CA ASN A 417 -6.43 -1.30 15.38
C ASN A 417 -5.71 -0.43 14.35
N ASP A 418 -6.46 0.28 13.49
CA ASP A 418 -5.90 1.10 12.42
C ASP A 418 -5.30 2.42 12.94
N TYR A 419 -5.84 2.98 14.03
CA TYR A 419 -5.27 4.14 14.69
C TYR A 419 -3.83 3.89 15.16
N LEU A 420 -3.51 2.66 15.59
CA LEU A 420 -2.16 2.28 15.99
C LEU A 420 -1.16 2.37 14.83
N TYR A 421 -1.55 1.94 13.63
CA TYR A 421 -0.67 2.04 12.46
C TYR A 421 -0.64 3.47 11.91
N THR A 422 -1.74 4.20 12.02
CA THR A 422 -1.78 5.62 11.69
C THR A 422 -0.83 6.42 12.59
N TRP A 423 -0.78 6.11 13.88
CA TRP A 423 0.21 6.68 14.80
C TRP A 423 1.64 6.45 14.30
N PHE A 424 1.99 5.20 13.94
CA PHE A 424 3.31 4.87 13.42
C PHE A 424 3.60 5.44 12.02
N LYS A 425 2.59 5.86 11.25
CA LYS A 425 2.74 6.65 10.00
C LYS A 425 2.92 8.15 10.26
N CYS A 426 2.45 8.65 11.40
CA CYS A 426 2.26 10.07 11.66
C CYS A 426 3.13 10.59 12.81
N LEU A 427 4.42 10.25 12.84
CA LEU A 427 5.33 10.64 13.93
C LEU A 427 5.95 12.04 13.72
N SER A 428 5.20 12.96 13.10
CA SER A 428 5.53 14.37 12.94
C SER A 428 4.28 15.24 13.13
N VAL A 429 4.51 16.54 13.45
CA VAL A 429 3.42 17.49 13.75
C VAL A 429 2.43 17.62 12.58
N ALA A 430 2.95 17.80 11.36
CA ALA A 430 2.10 17.97 10.17
C ALA A 430 1.24 16.72 9.91
N ARG A 431 1.84 15.54 10.02
CA ARG A 431 1.15 14.27 9.77
C ARG A 431 0.10 13.95 10.83
N ILE A 432 0.40 14.12 12.12
CA ILE A 432 -0.58 13.82 13.18
C ILE A 432 -1.76 14.80 13.13
N GLN A 433 -1.52 16.08 12.84
CA GLN A 433 -2.59 17.07 12.69
C GLN A 433 -3.47 16.77 11.48
N TYR A 434 -2.88 16.31 10.38
CA TYR A 434 -3.63 15.86 9.22
C TYR A 434 -4.54 14.66 9.56
N ALA A 435 -3.99 13.64 10.23
CA ALA A 435 -4.76 12.47 10.66
C ALA A 435 -5.93 12.86 11.59
N GLU A 436 -5.70 13.75 12.55
CA GLU A 436 -6.75 14.27 13.42
C GLU A 436 -7.87 15.00 12.65
N GLY A 437 -7.50 15.82 11.67
CA GLY A 437 -8.44 16.50 10.79
C GLY A 437 -9.30 15.50 10.01
N PHE A 438 -8.66 14.50 9.42
CA PHE A 438 -9.35 13.44 8.68
C PHE A 438 -10.33 12.65 9.56
N TYR A 439 -9.91 12.23 10.76
CA TYR A 439 -10.78 11.49 11.67
C TYR A 439 -11.87 12.34 12.34
N ALA A 440 -11.76 13.67 12.30
CA ALA A 440 -12.84 14.54 12.72
C ALA A 440 -14.03 14.52 11.75
N GLU A 441 -13.80 14.20 10.46
CA GLU A 441 -14.82 14.13 9.42
C GLU A 441 -15.64 12.82 9.53
N ASN A 442 -16.72 12.85 10.34
CA ASN A 442 -17.64 11.73 10.51
C ASN A 442 -19.06 12.06 10.03
N GLY A 443 -19.79 11.01 9.60
CA GLY A 443 -21.20 11.08 9.22
C GLY A 443 -21.47 11.18 7.70
N PRO A 444 -22.75 11.31 7.30
CA PRO A 444 -23.18 11.29 5.90
C PRO A 444 -22.93 12.62 5.17
N THR A 445 -21.72 13.17 5.26
CA THR A 445 -21.36 14.48 4.68
C THR A 445 -21.51 14.52 3.15
N GLU A 446 -21.30 13.38 2.49
CA GLU A 446 -21.50 13.18 1.04
C GLU A 446 -22.79 12.43 0.71
N GLY A 447 -23.76 12.45 1.63
CA GLY A 447 -25.09 11.89 1.43
C GLY A 447 -25.23 10.42 1.85
N THR A 448 -26.38 9.84 1.52
CA THR A 448 -26.81 8.49 1.91
C THR A 448 -27.45 7.75 0.75
N PHE A 449 -27.52 6.42 0.83
CA PHE A 449 -28.21 5.55 -0.13
C PHE A 449 -29.01 4.44 0.59
N ASP A 450 -29.96 3.84 -0.13
CA ASP A 450 -30.75 2.71 0.39
C ASP A 450 -30.03 1.39 0.13
N LEU A 451 -29.92 0.57 1.17
CA LEU A 451 -29.31 -0.75 1.14
C LEU A 451 -30.09 -1.71 2.04
N SER A 452 -30.70 -2.74 1.45
CA SER A 452 -31.37 -3.83 2.19
C SER A 452 -32.37 -3.36 3.25
N GLY A 453 -33.09 -2.26 3.00
CA GLY A 453 -34.05 -1.67 3.94
C GLY A 453 -33.43 -0.74 4.99
N TRP A 454 -32.17 -0.35 4.84
CA TRP A 454 -31.46 0.67 5.61
C TRP A 454 -31.10 1.86 4.73
N GLN A 455 -31.09 3.06 5.29
CA GLN A 455 -30.47 4.23 4.69
C GLN A 455 -29.09 4.44 5.32
N VAL A 456 -28.03 4.32 4.51
CA VAL A 456 -26.64 4.25 4.96
C VAL A 456 -25.85 5.40 4.37
N GLN A 457 -24.86 5.95 5.09
CA GLN A 457 -23.95 6.94 4.50
C GLN A 457 -23.23 6.40 3.26
N ARG A 458 -23.01 7.26 2.26
CA ARG A 458 -22.36 6.86 1.00
C ARG A 458 -20.90 6.49 1.18
N ARG A 459 -20.16 7.25 2.00
CA ARG A 459 -18.72 7.06 2.19
C ARG A 459 -18.44 6.17 3.38
N CYS A 460 -17.61 5.16 3.18
CA CYS A 460 -17.11 4.28 4.23
C CYS A 460 -16.41 5.09 5.33
N PRO A 461 -16.73 4.88 6.62
CA PRO A 461 -16.11 5.61 7.74
C PRO A 461 -14.57 5.54 7.78
N HIS A 462 -13.98 4.40 7.38
CA HIS A 462 -12.54 4.14 7.40
C HIS A 462 -11.73 4.97 6.39
N MET A 463 -11.89 4.71 5.07
CA MET A 463 -11.10 5.32 3.99
C MET A 463 -11.98 5.96 2.91
N LYS A 464 -13.22 6.33 3.26
CA LYS A 464 -14.17 7.02 2.38
C LYS A 464 -14.46 6.29 1.04
N ALA A 465 -14.31 4.96 1.01
CA ALA A 465 -14.76 4.12 -0.10
C ALA A 465 -16.26 4.35 -0.42
N ASP A 466 -16.64 4.36 -1.70
CA ASP A 466 -18.04 4.51 -2.08
C ASP A 466 -18.84 3.21 -1.83
N LEU A 467 -19.65 3.21 -0.77
CA LEU A 467 -20.44 2.06 -0.36
C LEU A 467 -21.60 1.76 -1.32
N THR A 468 -21.99 2.66 -2.22
CA THR A 468 -23.00 2.32 -3.24
C THR A 468 -22.48 1.29 -4.24
N ARG A 469 -21.15 1.19 -4.41
CA ARG A 469 -20.52 0.27 -5.36
C ARG A 469 -19.80 -0.88 -4.66
N PHE A 470 -19.15 -0.56 -3.56
CA PHE A 470 -18.31 -1.50 -2.84
C PHE A 470 -18.95 -2.01 -1.54
N GLY A 471 -20.12 -1.51 -1.16
CA GLY A 471 -20.88 -2.05 -0.04
C GLY A 471 -21.66 -3.28 -0.47
N THR A 472 -21.36 -4.43 0.14
CA THR A 472 -22.22 -5.61 0.08
C THR A 472 -22.86 -5.84 1.44
N SER A 473 -24.05 -6.45 1.48
CA SER A 473 -24.72 -6.77 2.73
C SER A 473 -25.35 -8.15 2.70
N ASP A 474 -25.29 -8.83 3.83
CA ASP A 474 -26.00 -10.09 4.11
C ASP A 474 -27.31 -9.86 4.89
N GLY A 475 -27.75 -8.61 5.03
CA GLY A 475 -28.99 -8.19 5.70
C GLY A 475 -28.75 -7.53 7.06
N SER A 476 -27.78 -7.99 7.84
CA SER A 476 -27.42 -7.40 9.14
C SER A 476 -26.05 -6.74 9.13
N THR A 477 -25.13 -7.26 8.32
CA THR A 477 -23.77 -6.74 8.20
C THR A 477 -23.58 -6.05 6.85
N LEU A 478 -22.93 -4.89 6.87
CA LEU A 478 -22.36 -4.24 5.69
C LEU A 478 -20.87 -4.57 5.59
N THR A 479 -20.41 -5.04 4.45
CA THR A 479 -18.98 -5.22 4.14
C THR A 479 -18.56 -4.26 3.03
N CYS A 480 -17.52 -3.46 3.27
CA CYS A 480 -16.83 -2.71 2.21
C CYS A 480 -15.84 -3.65 1.50
N SER A 481 -16.07 -3.96 0.24
CA SER A 481 -15.27 -4.93 -0.53
C SER A 481 -13.86 -4.43 -0.91
N ILE A 482 -13.58 -3.12 -0.87
CA ILE A 482 -12.23 -2.59 -1.11
C ILE A 482 -11.27 -3.03 0.00
N HIS A 483 -11.68 -2.82 1.26
CA HIS A 483 -10.83 -3.03 2.42
C HIS A 483 -11.32 -4.17 3.32
N GLY A 484 -12.41 -4.86 2.98
CA GLY A 484 -13.00 -5.92 3.81
C GLY A 484 -13.53 -5.45 5.16
N TRP A 485 -13.69 -4.14 5.40
CA TRP A 485 -14.23 -3.62 6.66
C TRP A 485 -15.71 -3.94 6.78
N GLN A 486 -16.15 -4.24 8.00
CA GLN A 486 -17.49 -4.70 8.30
C GLN A 486 -18.16 -3.82 9.36
N TRP A 487 -19.46 -3.61 9.23
CA TRP A 487 -20.28 -2.88 10.19
C TRP A 487 -21.61 -3.59 10.41
N ASP A 488 -22.06 -3.60 11.65
CA ASP A 488 -23.42 -3.97 11.99
C ASP A 488 -24.36 -2.81 11.62
N LEU A 489 -25.32 -3.07 10.74
CA LEU A 489 -26.25 -2.05 10.24
C LEU A 489 -27.21 -1.55 11.32
N ALA A 490 -27.54 -2.39 12.31
CA ALA A 490 -28.51 -2.07 13.34
C ALA A 490 -27.98 -1.07 14.37
N THR A 491 -26.71 -1.17 14.70
CA THR A 491 -26.03 -0.31 15.68
C THR A 491 -25.13 0.73 15.04
N GLY A 492 -24.74 0.53 13.77
CA GLY A 492 -23.72 1.33 13.10
C GLY A 492 -22.29 1.01 13.57
N ARG A 493 -22.10 0.01 14.44
CA ARG A 493 -20.78 -0.31 15.02
C ARG A 493 -19.88 -0.98 13.98
N CYS A 494 -18.61 -0.61 13.95
CA CYS A 494 -17.60 -1.34 13.18
C CYS A 494 -17.27 -2.69 13.84
N LEU A 495 -17.27 -3.75 13.04
CA LEU A 495 -16.97 -5.14 13.43
C LEU A 495 -15.53 -5.55 13.10
N THR A 496 -14.78 -4.69 12.41
CA THR A 496 -13.38 -4.94 12.00
C THR A 496 -12.37 -4.32 12.94
N SER A 497 -12.65 -3.10 13.41
CA SER A 497 -11.83 -2.36 14.37
C SER A 497 -12.74 -1.56 15.29
N ASP A 498 -12.25 -1.20 16.48
CA ASP A 498 -12.99 -0.29 17.35
C ASP A 498 -12.97 1.13 16.75
N GLY A 499 -14.08 1.87 16.92
CA GLY A 499 -14.29 3.19 16.30
C GLY A 499 -15.02 3.14 14.95
N HIS A 500 -14.84 4.19 14.13
CA HIS A 500 -15.36 4.29 12.76
C HIS A 500 -16.87 4.02 12.60
N PRO A 501 -17.75 4.67 13.38
CA PRO A 501 -19.17 4.37 13.33
C PRO A 501 -19.77 4.69 11.96
N LEU A 502 -20.58 3.76 11.47
CA LEU A 502 -21.36 3.90 10.25
C LEU A 502 -22.71 4.54 10.60
N PHE A 503 -23.06 5.62 9.92
CA PHE A 503 -24.43 6.10 9.89
C PHE A 503 -25.30 5.11 9.12
N ALA A 504 -26.23 4.47 9.82
CA ALA A 504 -27.27 3.63 9.25
C ALA A 504 -28.61 3.92 9.95
N ARG A 505 -29.67 4.08 9.16
CA ARG A 505 -31.03 4.35 9.65
C ARG A 505 -32.02 3.34 9.07
N PRO A 506 -32.81 2.62 9.89
CA PRO A 506 -33.75 1.63 9.36
C PRO A 506 -34.89 2.29 8.57
N GLN A 507 -35.18 1.77 7.38
CA GLN A 507 -36.26 2.20 6.51
C GLN A 507 -37.40 1.17 6.42
N SER A 508 -37.08 -0.12 6.42
CA SER A 508 -38.08 -1.22 6.41
C SER A 508 -38.52 -1.60 7.83
N ASP A 509 -39.68 -2.23 7.95
CA ASP A 509 -40.16 -2.72 9.25
C ASP A 509 -39.23 -3.79 9.84
N ALA A 510 -38.72 -4.69 8.99
CA ALA A 510 -37.70 -5.67 9.39
C ALA A 510 -36.42 -5.02 9.93
N ALA A 511 -35.94 -3.93 9.30
CA ALA A 511 -34.79 -3.19 9.78
C ALA A 511 -35.07 -2.46 11.11
N ARG A 512 -36.29 -1.92 11.29
CA ARG A 512 -36.71 -1.28 12.55
C ARG A 512 -36.82 -2.29 13.70
N ASP A 513 -37.25 -3.51 13.41
CA ASP A 513 -37.28 -4.60 14.39
C ASP A 513 -35.86 -5.02 14.77
N ALA A 514 -34.99 -5.24 13.76
CA ALA A 514 -33.57 -5.55 14.00
C ALA A 514 -32.86 -4.47 14.82
N ALA A 515 -33.09 -3.18 14.53
CA ALA A 515 -32.55 -2.07 15.33
C ALA A 515 -33.04 -2.08 16.78
N ARG A 516 -34.33 -2.39 17.00
CA ARG A 516 -34.93 -2.46 18.34
C ARG A 516 -34.40 -3.65 19.15
N ASP A 517 -34.19 -4.79 18.50
CA ASP A 517 -33.63 -5.98 19.13
C ASP A 517 -32.15 -5.79 19.45
N ALA A 518 -31.38 -5.19 18.54
CA ALA A 518 -29.96 -4.89 18.75
C ALA A 518 -29.75 -3.91 19.91
N ALA A 519 -30.65 -2.95 20.13
CA ALA A 519 -30.59 -2.03 21.27
C ALA A 519 -30.71 -2.72 22.64
N GLN A 520 -31.19 -3.98 22.69
CA GLN A 520 -31.35 -4.77 23.92
C GLN A 520 -30.19 -5.76 24.14
N LEU A 521 -29.33 -5.95 23.15
CA LEU A 521 -28.19 -6.87 23.21
C LEU A 521 -26.89 -6.08 23.35
N PRO A 522 -25.89 -6.62 24.08
CA PRO A 522 -24.56 -6.06 24.03
C PRO A 522 -24.05 -6.17 22.57
N PRO A 523 -23.55 -5.07 21.99
CA PRO A 523 -23.13 -5.08 20.60
C PRO A 523 -21.98 -6.08 20.40
N PRO A 524 -21.95 -6.83 19.28
CA PRO A 524 -20.85 -7.74 18.98
C PRO A 524 -19.52 -6.98 18.98
N GLY A 525 -18.47 -7.61 19.55
CA GLY A 525 -17.11 -7.08 19.51
C GLY A 525 -16.45 -7.34 18.16
N PRO A 526 -15.39 -6.59 17.79
CA PRO A 526 -14.68 -6.84 16.54
C PRO A 526 -14.02 -8.23 16.51
N ASP A 527 -13.93 -8.83 15.33
CA ASP A 527 -13.34 -10.18 15.17
C ASP A 527 -11.85 -10.17 15.60
N PRO A 528 -11.47 -10.88 16.67
CA PRO A 528 -10.10 -10.89 17.16
C PRO A 528 -9.12 -11.53 16.18
N LEU A 529 -9.60 -12.32 15.22
CA LEU A 529 -8.80 -12.97 14.19
C LEU A 529 -8.73 -12.18 12.88
N ALA A 530 -9.44 -11.05 12.78
CA ALA A 530 -9.38 -10.19 11.60
C ALA A 530 -8.00 -9.50 11.53
N GLY A 531 -7.16 -9.95 10.61
CA GLY A 531 -6.00 -9.18 10.17
C GLY A 531 -6.48 -7.87 9.57
N GLY A 532 -5.86 -6.75 9.96
CA GLY A 532 -6.19 -5.48 9.34
C GLY A 532 -6.02 -5.55 7.83
N PRO A 533 -6.78 -4.75 7.07
CA PRO A 533 -6.65 -4.75 5.63
C PRO A 533 -5.46 -3.97 5.13
N GLU A 534 -4.69 -3.29 5.98
CA GLU A 534 -3.47 -2.64 5.53
C GLU A 534 -2.56 -3.66 4.87
N GLY A 535 -2.31 -3.44 3.58
CA GLY A 535 -1.57 -4.30 2.66
C GLY A 535 -2.37 -5.44 2.00
N ALA A 536 -3.69 -5.35 2.01
CA ALA A 536 -4.52 -6.03 1.02
C ALA A 536 -4.51 -5.17 -0.23
#